data_AF-A0A9P1H9K8-F1
#
_entry.id   AF-A0A9P1H9K8-F1
#
_cell.length_a   1.000
_cell.length_b   1.000
_cell.length_c   1.000
_cell.angle_alpha   90.00
_cell.angle_beta   90.00
_cell.angle_gamma   90.00
#
_symmetry.space_group_name_H-M   'P 1'
#
loop_
_entity.id
_entity.type
_entity.pdbx_description
1 polymer ?
#
loop_
_entity_poly.entity_id
_entity_poly.type
_entity_poly.pdbx_seq_one_letter_code
_entity_poly.pdbx_strand_id
1 'polypeptide(L)'
;MTDHVDDATPKKDIFTTGASHMALLHNCIIRGFNSIWLQAPHIKEADKADFIGYSLTWFKFVKSHHDDEEDNLFNKVADILGDEGVWSQTHEEHESFLGGLGEFNTYLTSLKSPSDFSGEELRRIMASFHEPFENHFHSEISTIADMAGHPKAPQAGSPKRRRRLQCSRHRSAEAPLWENWPPMPNPIKWGMVNIAGSWYSSWWKFSSCDANQRPKELYALKDVEVKS
;
A
#
# COMPACT_ATOMS: atom_id res chain seq x y z
N MET A 1 38.32 10.74 29.77
CA MET A 1 37.92 10.82 28.35
C MET A 1 37.41 9.44 27.99
N THR A 2 36.12 9.22 28.20
CA THR A 2 35.43 7.97 27.90
C THR A 2 34.15 8.40 27.22
N ASP A 3 34.09 8.19 25.91
CA ASP A 3 32.93 8.47 25.08
C ASP A 3 31.72 7.75 25.65
N HIS A 4 30.70 8.52 26.04
CA HIS A 4 29.35 7.99 26.20
C HIS A 4 28.84 7.71 24.79
N VAL A 5 28.78 6.42 24.46
CA VAL A 5 27.93 5.94 23.37
C VAL A 5 26.50 6.17 23.84
N ASP A 6 25.90 7.25 23.38
CA ASP A 6 24.46 7.46 23.48
C ASP A 6 23.79 6.28 22.76
N ASP A 7 23.26 5.35 23.55
CA ASP A 7 22.42 4.26 23.08
C ASP A 7 21.17 4.90 22.47
N ALA A 8 21.16 5.04 21.15
CA ALA A 8 20.15 5.75 20.41
C ALA A 8 18.81 5.03 20.54
N THR A 9 18.03 5.40 21.56
CA THR A 9 16.61 5.07 21.60
C THR A 9 15.97 5.47 20.26
N PRO A 10 15.21 4.59 19.60
CA PRO A 10 14.58 4.91 18.31
C PRO A 10 13.81 6.21 18.43
N LYS A 11 14.02 7.15 17.50
CA LYS A 11 13.30 8.43 17.48
C LYS A 11 11.79 8.14 17.40
N LYS A 12 11.08 8.33 18.52
CA LYS A 12 9.62 8.16 18.61
C LYS A 12 8.86 9.42 18.21
N ASP A 13 9.40 10.18 17.25
CA ASP A 13 8.68 11.33 16.71
C ASP A 13 7.57 10.87 15.74
N ILE A 14 6.66 11.78 15.44
CA ILE A 14 5.47 11.48 14.64
C ILE A 14 5.81 11.17 13.18
N PHE A 15 6.92 11.70 12.67
CA PHE A 15 7.35 11.56 11.28
C PHE A 15 8.09 10.24 11.08
N THR A 16 9.00 9.86 12.00
CA THR A 16 9.61 8.52 12.00
C THR A 16 8.56 7.41 12.12
N THR A 17 7.54 7.62 12.97
CA THR A 17 6.41 6.69 13.11
C THR A 17 5.54 6.67 11.85
N GLY A 18 5.27 7.83 11.27
CA GLY A 18 4.50 7.98 10.02
C GLY A 18 5.17 7.27 8.85
N ALA A 19 6.47 7.52 8.63
CA ALA A 19 7.29 6.87 7.60
C ALA A 19 7.29 5.34 7.76
N SER A 20 7.37 4.84 9.00
CA SER A 20 7.30 3.39 9.27
C SER A 20 5.94 2.81 8.86
N HIS A 21 4.84 3.51 9.11
CA HIS A 21 3.51 3.07 8.66
C HIS A 21 3.36 3.11 7.14
N MET A 22 3.86 4.15 6.47
CA MET A 22 3.85 4.24 5.01
C MET A 22 4.66 3.10 4.39
N ALA A 23 5.87 2.85 4.92
CA ALA A 23 6.68 1.73 4.49
C ALA A 23 5.95 0.37 4.58
N LEU A 24 5.16 0.14 5.62
CA LEU A 24 4.39 -1.10 5.73
C LEU A 24 3.28 -1.22 4.68
N LEU A 25 2.53 -0.14 4.41
CA LEU A 25 1.50 -0.12 3.37
C LEU A 25 2.11 -0.26 1.97
N HIS A 26 3.18 0.47 1.69
CA HIS A 26 3.89 0.44 0.41
C HIS A 26 4.45 -0.95 0.12
N ASN A 27 4.99 -1.62 1.14
CA ASN A 27 5.41 -3.00 1.04
C ASN A 27 4.25 -3.94 0.65
N CYS A 28 3.02 -3.72 1.14
CA CYS A 28 1.86 -4.48 0.70
C CYS A 28 1.50 -4.17 -0.76
N ILE A 29 1.55 -2.89 -1.16
CA ILE A 29 1.29 -2.43 -2.53
C ILE A 29 2.28 -3.05 -3.53
N ILE A 30 3.58 -2.95 -3.26
CA ILE A 30 4.67 -3.49 -4.10
C ILE A 30 4.59 -5.02 -4.17
N ARG A 31 4.30 -5.70 -3.05
CA ARG A 31 4.06 -7.16 -3.06
C ARG A 31 2.87 -7.55 -3.92
N GLY A 32 1.81 -6.75 -3.93
CA GLY A 32 0.67 -6.92 -4.82
C GLY A 32 1.07 -6.79 -6.29
N PHE A 33 1.81 -5.73 -6.63
CA PHE A 33 2.35 -5.50 -7.97
C PHE A 33 3.17 -6.70 -8.45
N ASN A 34 4.17 -7.12 -7.66
CA ASN A 34 5.03 -8.26 -7.98
C ASN A 34 4.24 -9.55 -8.16
N SER A 35 3.24 -9.78 -7.30
CA SER A 35 2.39 -10.96 -7.39
C SER A 35 1.61 -11.02 -8.70
N ILE A 36 1.09 -9.87 -9.16
CA ILE A 36 0.37 -9.77 -10.43
C ILE A 36 1.35 -9.96 -11.59
N TRP A 37 2.45 -9.22 -11.59
CA TRP A 37 3.47 -9.26 -12.64
C TRP A 37 3.98 -10.67 -12.93
N LEU A 38 4.36 -11.40 -11.87
CA LEU A 38 4.95 -12.73 -11.98
C LEU A 38 3.93 -13.78 -12.42
N GLN A 39 2.67 -13.68 -12.01
CA GLN A 39 1.66 -14.70 -12.30
C GLN A 39 0.93 -14.47 -13.62
N ALA A 40 0.84 -13.22 -14.10
CA ALA A 40 0.05 -12.85 -15.28
C ALA A 40 0.29 -13.75 -16.52
N PRO A 41 1.53 -14.13 -16.89
CA PRO A 41 1.78 -14.98 -18.06
C PRO A 41 1.35 -16.44 -17.89
N HIS A 42 1.09 -16.88 -16.66
CA HIS A 42 0.88 -18.27 -16.29
C HIS A 42 -0.57 -18.58 -15.87
N ILE A 43 -1.46 -17.58 -15.97
CA ILE A 43 -2.87 -17.74 -15.60
C ILE A 43 -3.58 -18.66 -16.59
N LYS A 44 -4.16 -19.74 -16.07
CA LYS A 44 -4.98 -20.69 -16.84
C LYS A 44 -6.35 -20.08 -17.16
N GLU A 45 -6.98 -20.53 -18.25
CA GLU A 45 -8.32 -20.05 -18.65
C GLU A 45 -9.34 -20.06 -17.50
N ALA A 46 -9.39 -21.14 -16.72
CA ALA A 46 -10.32 -21.29 -15.59
C ALA A 46 -10.08 -20.27 -14.46
N ASP A 47 -8.89 -19.70 -14.39
CA ASP A 47 -8.42 -18.81 -13.33
C ASP A 47 -8.44 -17.33 -13.72
N LYS A 48 -8.68 -17.00 -15.01
CA LYS A 48 -8.64 -15.63 -15.53
C LYS A 48 -9.62 -14.70 -14.83
N ALA A 49 -10.85 -15.12 -14.60
CA ALA A 49 -11.87 -14.30 -13.94
C ALA A 49 -11.46 -13.90 -12.51
N ASP A 50 -10.97 -14.87 -11.74
CA ASP A 50 -10.48 -14.62 -10.38
C ASP A 50 -9.24 -13.70 -10.38
N PHE A 51 -8.32 -13.91 -11.34
CA PHE A 51 -7.10 -13.12 -11.44
C PHE A 51 -7.37 -11.66 -11.81
N ILE A 52 -8.32 -11.41 -12.72
CA ILE A 52 -8.80 -10.06 -13.05
C ILE A 52 -9.38 -9.40 -11.80
N GLY A 53 -10.22 -10.11 -11.04
CA GLY A 53 -10.81 -9.60 -9.79
C GLY A 53 -9.76 -9.25 -8.73
N TYR A 54 -8.77 -10.12 -8.54
CA TYR A 54 -7.61 -9.86 -7.68
C TYR A 54 -6.84 -8.60 -8.11
N SER A 55 -6.56 -8.47 -9.41
CA SER A 55 -5.81 -7.36 -9.99
C SER A 55 -6.56 -6.03 -9.87
N LEU A 56 -7.86 -6.01 -10.12
CA LEU A 56 -8.72 -4.84 -9.90
C LEU A 56 -8.85 -4.45 -8.43
N THR A 57 -8.79 -5.43 -7.53
CA THR A 57 -8.78 -5.16 -6.08
C THR A 57 -7.49 -4.48 -5.65
N TRP A 58 -6.35 -4.93 -6.19
CA TRP A 58 -5.07 -4.24 -6.00
C TRP A 58 -5.11 -2.80 -6.54
N PHE A 59 -5.64 -2.58 -7.76
CA PHE A 59 -5.80 -1.22 -8.30
C PHE A 59 -6.62 -0.31 -7.37
N LYS A 60 -7.76 -0.80 -6.86
CA LYS A 60 -8.61 -0.04 -5.93
C LYS A 60 -7.89 0.29 -4.63
N PHE A 61 -7.05 -0.63 -4.14
CA PHE A 61 -6.25 -0.41 -2.94
C PHE A 61 -5.21 0.69 -3.16
N VAL A 62 -4.46 0.66 -4.27
CA VAL A 62 -3.49 1.71 -4.64
C VAL A 62 -4.18 3.05 -4.80
N LYS A 63 -5.29 3.10 -5.56
CA LYS A 63 -6.04 4.35 -5.76
C LYS A 63 -6.55 4.94 -4.44
N SER A 64 -7.13 4.11 -3.57
CA SER A 64 -7.64 4.59 -2.28
C SER A 64 -6.55 5.07 -1.33
N HIS A 65 -5.34 4.50 -1.42
CA HIS A 65 -4.18 4.94 -0.65
C HIS A 65 -3.74 6.34 -1.11
N HIS A 66 -3.52 6.50 -2.42
CA HIS A 66 -3.20 7.78 -3.05
C HIS A 66 -4.25 8.88 -2.75
N ASP A 67 -5.54 8.58 -2.94
CA ASP A 67 -6.61 9.55 -2.69
C ASP A 67 -6.62 10.01 -1.22
N ASP A 68 -6.34 9.13 -0.25
CA ASP A 68 -6.26 9.51 1.17
C ASP A 68 -5.02 10.38 1.45
N GLU A 69 -3.92 10.16 0.75
CA GLU A 69 -2.73 11.00 0.91
C GLU A 69 -2.99 12.44 0.46
N GLU A 70 -3.53 12.59 -0.75
CA GLU A 70 -3.89 13.87 -1.36
C GLU A 70 -4.96 14.62 -0.56
N ASP A 71 -6.07 13.97 -0.23
CA ASP A 71 -7.19 14.63 0.43
C ASP A 71 -6.89 14.93 1.91
N ASN A 72 -6.05 14.12 2.56
CA ASN A 72 -5.93 14.11 4.02
C ASN A 72 -4.51 14.25 4.56
N LEU A 73 -3.56 13.43 4.11
CA LEU A 73 -2.23 13.38 4.74
C LEU A 73 -1.45 14.66 4.45
N PHE A 74 -1.37 15.05 3.18
CA PHE A 74 -0.55 16.17 2.74
C PHE A 74 -0.98 17.48 3.37
N ASN A 75 -2.29 17.78 3.31
CA ASN A 75 -2.88 18.95 3.94
C ASN A 75 -2.59 19.03 5.45
N LYS A 76 -2.72 17.90 6.18
CA LYS A 76 -2.49 17.88 7.63
C LYS A 76 -1.02 18.08 7.99
N VAL A 77 -0.10 17.59 7.17
CA VAL A 77 1.33 17.75 7.41
C VAL A 77 1.77 19.17 7.06
N ALA A 78 1.30 19.73 5.95
CA ALA A 78 1.51 21.13 5.59
C ALA A 78 1.03 22.07 6.71
N ASP A 79 -0.15 21.83 7.28
CA ASP A 79 -0.67 22.55 8.46
C ASP A 79 0.25 22.44 9.69
N ILE A 80 0.74 21.23 10.00
CA ILE A 80 1.60 20.98 11.17
C ILE A 80 2.93 21.71 11.02
N LEU A 81 3.50 21.67 9.81
CA LEU A 81 4.78 22.30 9.50
C LEU A 81 4.61 23.78 9.16
N GLY A 82 3.39 24.25 8.91
CA GLY A 82 3.12 25.58 8.36
C GLY A 82 3.97 25.85 7.11
N ASP A 83 4.02 24.86 6.22
CA ASP A 83 4.79 24.84 4.98
C ASP A 83 4.03 24.07 3.89
N GLU A 84 3.40 24.82 2.98
CA GLU A 84 2.63 24.29 1.84
C GLU A 84 3.54 23.72 0.74
N GLY A 85 4.82 24.10 0.72
CA GLY A 85 5.78 23.67 -0.30
C GLY A 85 6.39 22.30 -0.04
N VAL A 86 6.15 21.72 1.15
CA VAL A 86 6.82 20.49 1.61
C VAL A 86 6.52 19.26 0.74
N TRP A 87 5.43 19.29 -0.04
CA TRP A 87 4.96 18.17 -0.86
C TRP A 87 5.11 18.37 -2.37
N SER A 88 5.72 19.47 -2.84
CA SER A 88 5.73 19.80 -4.27
C SER A 88 6.29 18.68 -5.14
N GLN A 89 7.39 18.06 -4.70
CA GLN A 89 8.00 16.93 -5.41
C GLN A 89 7.13 15.66 -5.34
N THR A 90 6.52 15.37 -4.18
CA THR A 90 5.67 14.19 -4.00
C THR A 90 4.42 14.24 -4.87
N HIS A 91 3.81 15.42 -5.06
CA HIS A 91 2.69 15.58 -6.00
C HIS A 91 3.09 15.32 -7.45
N GLU A 92 4.26 15.77 -7.89
CA GLU A 92 4.77 15.48 -9.24
C GLU A 92 5.02 13.97 -9.42
N GLU A 93 5.55 13.31 -8.39
CA GLU A 93 5.77 11.86 -8.37
C GLU A 93 4.44 11.08 -8.41
N HIS A 94 3.41 11.51 -7.68
CA HIS A 94 2.06 10.95 -7.74
C HIS A 94 1.50 10.95 -9.16
N GLU A 95 1.44 12.11 -9.79
CA GLU A 95 0.92 12.27 -11.14
C GLU A 95 1.66 11.41 -12.17
N SER A 96 2.97 11.17 -11.96
CA SER A 96 3.82 10.48 -12.92
C SER A 96 3.44 9.02 -13.22
N PHE A 97 2.78 8.32 -12.29
CA PHE A 97 2.34 6.93 -12.50
C PHE A 97 0.83 6.76 -12.73
N LEU A 98 0.02 7.80 -12.49
CA LEU A 98 -1.45 7.72 -12.60
C LEU A 98 -1.94 7.35 -14.00
N GLY A 99 -1.24 7.83 -15.04
CA GLY A 99 -1.57 7.50 -16.43
C GLY A 99 -1.55 5.99 -16.69
N GLY A 100 -0.45 5.31 -16.35
CA GLY A 100 -0.33 3.86 -16.53
C GLY A 100 -1.20 3.06 -15.57
N LEU A 101 -1.41 3.54 -14.33
CA LEU A 101 -2.36 2.93 -13.40
C LEU A 101 -3.80 3.02 -13.91
N GLY A 102 -4.16 4.12 -14.59
CA GLY A 102 -5.43 4.29 -15.28
C GLY A 102 -5.60 3.34 -16.47
N GLU A 103 -4.53 3.14 -17.26
CA GLU A 103 -4.50 2.16 -18.36
C GLU A 103 -4.70 0.74 -17.83
N PHE A 104 -4.08 0.39 -16.70
CA PHE A 104 -4.24 -0.91 -16.04
C PHE A 104 -5.71 -1.20 -15.70
N ASN A 105 -6.40 -0.25 -15.07
CA ASN A 105 -7.82 -0.41 -14.75
C ASN A 105 -8.69 -0.44 -16.00
N THR A 106 -8.40 0.41 -16.99
CA THR A 106 -9.14 0.48 -18.25
C THR A 106 -9.06 -0.84 -19.01
N TYR A 107 -7.86 -1.41 -19.13
CA TYR A 107 -7.65 -2.70 -19.76
C TYR A 107 -8.50 -3.79 -19.09
N LEU A 108 -8.35 -3.97 -17.78
CA LEU A 108 -9.04 -5.04 -17.05
C LEU A 108 -10.57 -4.88 -17.00
N THR A 109 -11.08 -3.65 -16.99
CA THR A 109 -12.54 -3.38 -16.96
C THR A 109 -13.20 -3.38 -18.33
N SER A 110 -12.43 -3.26 -19.42
CA SER A 110 -12.95 -3.23 -20.79
C SER A 110 -12.98 -4.59 -21.49
N LEU A 111 -12.45 -5.65 -20.86
CA LEU A 111 -12.53 -7.02 -21.38
C LEU A 111 -14.01 -7.44 -21.55
N LYS A 112 -14.34 -8.02 -22.71
CA LYS A 112 -15.71 -8.51 -22.98
C LYS A 112 -15.98 -9.82 -22.24
N SER A 113 -14.95 -10.62 -22.07
CA SER A 113 -14.95 -11.88 -21.33
C SER A 113 -13.61 -12.06 -20.60
N PRO A 114 -13.57 -12.77 -19.45
CA PRO A 114 -12.31 -13.15 -18.84
C PRO A 114 -11.34 -13.85 -19.79
N SER A 115 -11.83 -14.63 -20.76
CA SER A 115 -10.98 -15.30 -21.76
C SER A 115 -10.18 -14.33 -22.64
N ASP A 116 -10.63 -13.08 -22.81
CA ASP A 116 -9.92 -12.05 -23.57
C ASP A 116 -8.68 -11.51 -22.82
N PHE A 117 -8.48 -11.91 -21.55
CA PHE A 117 -7.31 -11.55 -20.77
C PHE A 117 -6.02 -12.07 -21.40
N SER A 118 -5.04 -11.18 -21.50
CA SER A 118 -3.67 -11.41 -21.95
C SER A 118 -2.71 -10.97 -20.85
N GLY A 119 -1.96 -11.92 -20.32
CA GLY A 119 -0.92 -11.64 -19.33
C GLY A 119 0.22 -10.80 -19.90
N GLU A 120 0.52 -10.94 -21.20
CA GLU A 120 1.52 -10.14 -21.90
C GLU A 120 1.11 -8.68 -21.98
N GLU A 121 -0.15 -8.40 -22.32
CA GLU A 121 -0.67 -7.04 -22.40
C GLU A 121 -0.71 -6.39 -21.01
N LEU A 122 -1.13 -7.14 -19.98
CA LEU A 122 -1.08 -6.65 -18.61
C LEU A 122 0.36 -6.28 -18.20
N ARG A 123 1.36 -7.11 -18.54
CA ARG A 123 2.76 -6.81 -18.26
C ARG A 123 3.26 -5.60 -19.05
N ARG A 124 2.87 -5.45 -20.31
CA ARG A 124 3.21 -4.25 -21.10
C ARG A 124 2.72 -2.99 -20.42
N ILE A 125 1.48 -2.99 -19.93
CA ILE A 125 0.89 -1.87 -19.19
C ILE A 125 1.60 -1.66 -17.86
N MET A 126 1.84 -2.71 -17.07
CA MET A 126 2.57 -2.58 -15.80
C MET A 126 3.98 -2.03 -15.98
N ALA A 127 4.66 -2.38 -17.09
CA ALA A 127 5.98 -1.85 -17.40
C ALA A 127 5.96 -0.34 -17.70
N SER A 128 4.85 0.21 -18.20
CA SER A 128 4.76 1.64 -18.58
C SER A 128 4.82 2.58 -17.38
N PHE A 129 4.46 2.10 -16.18
CA PHE A 129 4.47 2.89 -14.95
C PHE A 129 5.32 2.29 -13.82
N HIS A 130 6.02 1.19 -14.05
CA HIS A 130 6.78 0.48 -13.00
C HIS A 130 7.83 1.38 -12.32
N GLU A 131 8.68 2.03 -13.10
CA GLU A 131 9.75 2.90 -12.59
C GLU A 131 9.21 4.11 -11.80
N PRO A 132 8.30 4.95 -12.34
CA PRO A 132 7.75 6.07 -11.56
C PRO A 132 6.98 5.61 -10.31
N PHE A 133 6.28 4.47 -10.40
CA PHE A 133 5.59 3.87 -9.26
C PHE A 133 6.56 3.46 -8.15
N GLU A 134 7.60 2.67 -8.48
CA GLU A 134 8.59 2.23 -7.49
C GLU A 134 9.33 3.42 -6.87
N ASN A 135 9.70 4.40 -7.69
CA ASN A 135 10.39 5.59 -7.22
C ASN A 135 9.53 6.36 -6.21
N HIS A 136 8.26 6.63 -6.53
CA HIS A 136 7.34 7.34 -5.66
C HIS A 136 7.17 6.64 -4.29
N PHE A 137 6.89 5.34 -4.29
CA PHE A 137 6.65 4.61 -3.03
C PHE A 137 7.90 4.54 -2.13
N HIS A 138 9.11 4.69 -2.68
CA HIS A 138 10.33 4.79 -1.90
C HIS A 138 10.69 6.23 -1.49
N SER A 139 10.52 7.20 -2.38
CA SER A 139 10.83 8.61 -2.12
C SER A 139 9.94 9.17 -1.01
N GLU A 140 8.64 8.88 -1.02
CA GLU A 140 7.69 9.42 -0.05
C GLU A 140 8.04 9.01 1.39
N ILE A 141 8.49 7.76 1.61
CA ILE A 141 8.92 7.29 2.93
C ILE A 141 10.10 8.13 3.44
N SER A 142 11.05 8.43 2.56
CA SER A 142 12.23 9.23 2.88
C SER A 142 11.84 10.69 3.16
N THR A 143 10.99 11.27 2.30
CA THR A 143 10.45 12.62 2.46
C THR A 143 9.73 12.77 3.80
N ILE A 144 8.85 11.84 4.17
CA ILE A 144 8.16 11.85 5.47
C ILE A 144 9.15 11.73 6.62
N ALA A 145 10.14 10.84 6.53
CA ALA A 145 11.12 10.66 7.60
C ALA A 145 11.97 11.92 7.81
N ASP A 146 12.36 12.60 6.73
CA ASP A 146 13.19 13.81 6.77
C ASP A 146 12.47 15.00 7.41
N MET A 147 11.13 15.01 7.41
CA MET A 147 10.33 16.03 8.11
C MET A 147 10.58 16.06 9.62
N ALA A 148 11.13 15.00 10.22
CA ALA A 148 11.57 15.02 11.62
C ALA A 148 12.65 16.08 11.88
N GLY A 149 13.41 16.47 10.85
CA GLY A 149 14.42 17.53 10.91
C GLY A 149 13.86 18.95 10.67
N HIS A 150 12.59 19.09 10.31
CA HIS A 150 12.02 20.40 10.00
C HIS A 150 11.98 21.32 11.24
N PRO A 151 12.30 22.63 11.15
CA PRO A 151 12.37 23.52 12.31
C PRO A 151 11.06 23.63 13.12
N LYS A 152 9.93 23.39 12.48
CA LYS A 152 8.59 23.40 13.09
C LYS A 152 8.06 21.99 13.44
N ALA A 153 8.87 20.94 13.27
CA ALA A 153 8.49 19.58 13.62
C ALA A 153 8.20 19.46 15.13
N PRO A 154 7.10 18.80 15.54
CA PRO A 154 6.82 18.60 16.95
C PRO A 154 7.91 17.76 17.63
N GLN A 155 8.42 18.23 18.77
CA GLN A 155 9.37 17.46 19.56
C GLN A 155 8.73 16.19 20.12
N ALA A 156 9.50 15.10 20.15
CA ALA A 156 9.10 13.83 20.75
C ALA A 156 8.64 14.06 22.20
N GLY A 157 7.41 13.66 22.53
CA GLY A 157 6.84 13.81 23.87
C GLY A 157 6.17 15.17 24.17
N SER A 158 6.08 16.10 23.22
CA SER A 158 5.33 17.35 23.44
C SER A 158 3.82 17.08 23.60
N PRO A 159 3.10 17.79 24.50
CA PRO A 159 1.65 17.58 24.71
C PRO A 159 0.79 17.89 23.48
N LYS A 160 1.35 18.58 22.48
CA LYS A 160 0.70 18.85 21.19
C LYS A 160 0.57 17.54 20.41
N ARG A 161 -0.61 16.91 20.59
CA ARG A 161 -1.31 16.00 19.67
C ARG A 161 -0.82 14.54 19.59
N ARG A 162 -1.35 13.70 20.51
CA ARG A 162 -1.69 12.28 20.23
C ARG A 162 -2.95 12.12 19.36
N ARG A 163 -3.22 13.06 18.44
CA ARG A 163 -4.39 13.01 17.55
C ARG A 163 -3.98 13.42 16.13
N ARG A 164 -4.22 12.47 15.22
CA ARG A 164 -4.31 12.62 13.75
C ARG A 164 -2.97 12.59 12.99
N LEU A 165 -2.49 11.37 12.74
CA LEU A 165 -2.00 10.90 11.44
C LEU A 165 -2.30 9.39 11.46
N GLN A 166 -3.40 8.97 10.84
CA GLN A 166 -3.77 7.55 10.74
C GLN A 166 -4.19 7.33 9.29
N CYS A 167 -3.20 7.16 8.43
CA CYS A 167 -3.41 6.49 7.15
C CYS A 167 -3.54 4.98 7.44
N SER A 168 -4.33 4.31 6.60
CA SER A 168 -4.96 3.00 6.78
C SER A 168 -4.17 1.92 7.56
N ARG A 169 -4.81 1.35 8.59
CA ARG A 169 -4.21 0.36 9.51
C ARG A 169 -4.00 -1.02 8.85
N HIS A 170 -2.74 -1.45 8.69
CA HIS A 170 -2.35 -2.86 8.79
C HIS A 170 -1.75 -3.15 10.17
N ARG A 171 -2.23 -4.23 10.82
CA ARG A 171 -2.00 -4.52 12.24
C ARG A 171 -0.62 -5.17 12.47
N SER A 172 0.26 -4.50 13.20
CA SER A 172 1.11 -5.14 14.22
C SER A 172 1.41 -4.18 15.38
N ALA A 173 1.11 -4.68 16.59
CA ALA A 173 1.41 -4.27 17.97
C ALA A 173 1.18 -2.82 18.50
N GLU A 174 0.63 -2.81 19.73
CA GLU A 174 0.51 -1.74 20.73
C GLU A 174 -0.60 -0.66 20.59
N ALA A 175 -1.31 -0.45 21.71
CA ALA A 175 -2.50 0.40 21.93
C ALA A 175 -2.25 1.32 23.15
N PRO A 176 -2.99 2.43 23.45
CA PRO A 176 -4.43 2.66 23.17
C PRO A 176 -4.86 4.10 22.79
N LEU A 177 -5.92 4.25 21.98
CA LEU A 177 -6.60 5.54 21.66
C LEU A 177 -8.11 5.37 21.30
N TRP A 178 -8.84 4.45 21.94
CA TRP A 178 -10.21 4.03 21.55
C TRP A 178 -11.34 4.37 22.53
N GLU A 179 -11.22 5.40 23.35
CA GLU A 179 -12.28 5.72 24.32
C GLU A 179 -13.55 6.37 23.73
N ASN A 180 -13.60 6.84 22.47
CA ASN A 180 -14.78 7.60 22.00
C ASN A 180 -15.12 7.50 20.49
N TRP A 181 -14.90 6.35 19.85
CA TRP A 181 -15.41 6.09 18.50
C TRP A 181 -16.15 4.75 18.49
N PRO A 182 -17.42 4.66 18.04
CA PRO A 182 -18.14 3.40 18.12
C PRO A 182 -17.41 2.37 17.24
N PRO A 183 -16.98 1.23 17.80
CA PRO A 183 -16.43 0.15 16.99
C PRO A 183 -17.51 -0.26 15.98
N MET A 184 -17.14 -0.44 14.72
CA MET A 184 -17.98 -1.16 13.77
C MET A 184 -18.43 -2.45 14.48
N PRO A 185 -19.74 -2.68 14.67
CA PRO A 185 -20.21 -3.81 15.45
C PRO A 185 -19.53 -5.09 14.98
N ASN A 186 -18.95 -5.84 15.93
CA ASN A 186 -18.18 -7.05 15.62
C ASN A 186 -18.88 -8.00 14.63
N PRO A 187 -20.22 -8.16 14.60
CA PRO A 187 -20.90 -8.96 13.59
C PRO A 187 -20.78 -8.42 12.16
N ILE A 188 -20.76 -7.10 11.98
CA ILE A 188 -20.64 -6.44 10.67
C ILE A 188 -19.22 -6.53 10.15
N LYS A 189 -18.24 -6.28 11.03
CA LYS A 189 -16.82 -6.47 10.71
C LYS A 189 -16.51 -7.94 10.42
N TRP A 190 -17.06 -8.86 11.20
CA TRP A 190 -16.99 -10.30 10.95
C TRP A 190 -17.63 -10.64 9.61
N GLY A 191 -18.80 -10.09 9.28
CA GLY A 191 -19.48 -10.26 8.00
C GLY A 191 -18.66 -9.77 6.80
N MET A 192 -18.08 -8.58 6.86
CA MET A 192 -17.19 -8.09 5.79
C MET A 192 -15.97 -9.01 5.59
N VAL A 193 -15.28 -9.37 6.67
CA VAL A 193 -14.04 -10.14 6.58
C VAL A 193 -14.29 -11.61 6.24
N ASN A 194 -15.36 -12.20 6.78
CA ASN A 194 -15.63 -13.63 6.63
C ASN A 194 -16.61 -13.93 5.50
N ILE A 195 -17.56 -13.05 5.16
CA ILE A 195 -18.54 -13.28 4.08
C ILE A 195 -18.04 -12.69 2.77
N ALA A 196 -17.63 -11.41 2.72
CA ALA A 196 -17.07 -10.85 1.48
C ALA A 196 -15.66 -11.40 1.19
N GLY A 197 -14.85 -11.62 2.23
CA GLY A 197 -13.58 -12.33 2.13
C GLY A 197 -13.73 -13.80 1.70
N SER A 198 -14.80 -14.50 2.09
CA SER A 198 -15.10 -15.85 1.58
C SER A 198 -15.67 -15.83 0.16
N TRP A 199 -16.47 -14.82 -0.18
CA TRP A 199 -17.11 -14.69 -1.50
C TRP A 199 -16.07 -14.50 -2.62
N TYR A 200 -14.97 -13.82 -2.29
CA TYR A 200 -13.81 -13.65 -3.17
C TYR A 200 -12.59 -14.47 -2.72
N SER A 201 -12.82 -15.55 -1.97
CA SER A 201 -11.74 -16.44 -1.48
C SER A 201 -10.85 -16.96 -2.60
N SER A 202 -11.44 -17.19 -3.78
CA SER A 202 -10.75 -17.62 -4.99
C SER A 202 -9.77 -16.58 -5.55
N TRP A 203 -9.93 -15.30 -5.24
CA TRP A 203 -9.03 -14.23 -5.69
C TRP A 203 -7.74 -14.23 -4.85
N TRP A 204 -7.87 -14.45 -3.54
CA TRP A 204 -6.75 -14.39 -2.61
C TRP A 204 -5.74 -15.53 -2.78
N LYS A 205 -6.04 -16.53 -3.62
CA LYS A 205 -5.06 -17.56 -4.03
C LYS A 205 -3.85 -16.94 -4.74
N PHE A 206 -4.02 -15.82 -5.44
CA PHE A 206 -2.94 -15.09 -6.13
C PHE A 206 -2.18 -14.10 -5.26
N SER A 207 -2.50 -13.95 -3.97
CA SER A 207 -1.67 -13.16 -3.05
C SER A 207 -0.27 -13.78 -2.91
N SER A 208 0.75 -12.98 -2.65
CA SER A 208 2.10 -13.46 -2.30
C SER A 208 2.22 -13.87 -0.83
N CYS A 209 1.19 -13.61 -0.02
CA CYS A 209 1.14 -13.96 1.40
C CYS A 209 -0.13 -14.75 1.76
N ASP A 210 -0.04 -15.55 2.83
CA ASP A 210 -1.19 -16.23 3.44
C ASP A 210 -1.95 -15.32 4.42
N ALA A 211 -3.02 -15.84 5.04
CA ALA A 211 -3.82 -15.11 6.03
C ALA A 211 -3.03 -14.72 7.30
N ASN A 212 -1.86 -15.32 7.53
CA ASN A 212 -0.94 -15.02 8.62
C ASN A 212 0.18 -14.06 8.21
N GLN A 213 0.10 -13.46 7.01
CA GLN A 213 1.13 -12.59 6.42
C GLN A 213 2.48 -13.30 6.19
N ARG A 214 2.49 -14.63 6.11
CA ARG A 214 3.68 -15.38 5.74
C ARG A 214 3.79 -15.43 4.22
N PRO A 215 5.02 -15.30 3.66
CA PRO A 215 5.24 -15.54 2.24
C PRO A 215 4.74 -16.93 1.86
N LYS A 216 4.08 -17.02 0.70
CA LYS A 216 3.67 -18.29 0.11
C LYS A 216 4.08 -18.35 -1.35
N GLU A 217 4.23 -19.56 -1.85
CA GLU A 217 4.46 -19.81 -3.26
C GLU A 217 3.30 -19.27 -4.13
N LEU A 218 3.65 -18.67 -5.26
CA LEU A 218 2.68 -18.06 -6.17
C LEU A 218 1.89 -19.14 -6.91
N TYR A 219 0.56 -19.05 -6.81
CA TYR A 219 -0.36 -20.09 -7.28
C TYR A 219 -0.14 -20.47 -8.75
N ALA A 220 0.05 -19.49 -9.63
CA ALA A 220 0.23 -19.75 -11.06
C ALA A 220 1.61 -20.29 -11.44
N LEU A 221 2.60 -20.26 -10.53
CA LEU A 221 3.97 -20.72 -10.80
C LEU A 221 4.24 -22.17 -10.36
N LYS A 222 3.36 -22.75 -9.53
CA LYS A 222 3.52 -24.11 -8.97
C LYS A 222 3.78 -25.19 -10.02
N ASP A 223 3.13 -25.08 -11.17
CA ASP A 223 3.27 -26.06 -12.26
C ASP A 223 4.45 -25.77 -13.21
N VAL A 224 5.05 -24.57 -13.10
CA VAL A 224 6.20 -24.15 -13.91
C VAL A 224 7.48 -24.71 -13.31
N GLU A 225 7.63 -24.63 -11.97
CA GLU A 225 8.82 -25.12 -11.25
C GLU A 225 8.95 -26.65 -11.27
N VAL A 226 7.83 -27.39 -11.41
CA VAL A 226 7.84 -28.86 -11.50
C VAL A 226 8.38 -29.36 -12.85
N LYS A 227 8.51 -28.48 -13.86
CA LYS A 227 8.92 -28.84 -15.22
C LYS A 227 10.32 -28.35 -15.63
N SER A 228 11.05 -27.69 -14.73
CA SER A 228 12.45 -27.26 -14.93
C SER A 228 13.43 -28.23 -14.29
#